data_AF-K8ERR0-F1
#
_entry.id   AF-K8ERR0-F1
#
_cell.length_a   1.000
_cell.length_b   1.000
_cell.length_c   1.000
_cell.angle_alpha   90.00
_cell.angle_beta   90.00
_cell.angle_gamma   90.00
#
_symmetry.space_group_name_H-M   'P 1'
#
loop_
_entity.id
_entity.type
_entity.pdbx_description
1 polymer ?
#
loop_
_entity_poly.entity_id
_entity_poly.type
_entity_poly.pdbx_seq_one_letter_code
_entity_poly.pdbx_strand_id
1 'polypeptide(L)'
;MNFNAFQVRRYKRANRKVSVVLQERTKHLGKKSEVVSVKPGRARNHLIPQKLAKYATEENVEKALKEKEERDVSEEEEEEHLDEDEEKKYSEREKERDDEDTRFAKNVDVVFIIDAVEPAVELSALRIDFSRSNSNLRVHFFSHDLHKQKLKLAIKMLTRGNPVTIKRATKRKTDVFNIPITKDDVVKEVAKQKSVDLDTKSIMLDKPIDSLGEFDVPLWVDGRELEEKLKLVVKKKAYK
;
A
#
# COMPACT_ATOMS: atom_id res chain seq x y z
N MET A 1 3.69 6.69 54.00
CA MET A 1 4.53 5.49 54.06
C MET A 1 5.99 5.91 53.94
N ASN A 2 6.77 5.86 55.02
CA ASN A 2 8.19 6.20 54.98
C ASN A 2 8.98 4.97 54.52
N PHE A 3 9.50 5.00 53.30
CA PHE A 3 10.38 3.93 52.80
C PHE A 3 11.71 3.97 53.56
N ASN A 4 12.14 2.81 54.07
CA ASN A 4 13.42 2.66 54.77
C ASN A 4 14.58 3.03 53.82
N ALA A 5 15.54 3.84 54.29
CA ALA A 5 16.71 4.28 53.51
C ALA A 5 17.48 3.11 52.85
N PHE A 6 17.52 1.94 53.49
CA PHE A 6 18.09 0.72 52.92
C PHE A 6 17.36 0.22 51.68
N GLN A 7 16.01 0.23 51.72
CA GLN A 7 15.18 -0.18 50.58
C GLN A 7 15.36 0.78 49.41
N VAL A 8 15.41 2.09 49.66
CA VAL A 8 15.64 3.12 48.63
C VAL A 8 17.02 2.94 47.99
N ARG A 9 18.08 2.71 48.78
CA ARG A 9 19.44 2.50 48.26
C ARG A 9 19.54 1.22 47.42
N ARG A 10 18.88 0.14 47.86
CA ARG A 10 18.82 -1.14 47.12
C ARG A 10 18.09 -0.97 45.79
N TYR A 11 16.96 -0.26 45.79
CA TYR A 11 16.20 0.05 44.58
C TYR A 11 17.02 0.87 43.59
N LYS A 12 17.67 1.94 44.05
CA LYS A 12 18.55 2.78 43.21
C LYS A 12 19.70 1.97 42.60
N ARG A 13 20.33 1.07 43.36
CA ARG A 13 21.39 0.18 42.83
C ARG A 13 20.86 -0.83 41.81
N ALA A 14 19.72 -1.45 42.08
CA ALA A 14 19.12 -2.46 41.21
C ALA A 14 18.67 -1.88 39.85
N ASN A 15 18.21 -0.62 39.84
CA ASN A 15 17.73 0.07 38.64
C ASN A 15 18.76 1.05 38.03
N ARG A 16 20.04 0.93 38.38
CA ARG A 16 21.09 1.68 37.69
C ARG A 16 21.16 1.24 36.24
N LYS A 17 21.27 2.19 35.30
CA LYS A 17 21.53 1.92 33.89
C LYS A 17 22.98 2.26 33.53
N VAL A 18 23.49 1.65 32.47
CA VAL A 18 24.83 1.86 31.90
C VAL A 18 24.66 2.04 30.39
N SER A 19 25.40 2.98 29.82
CA SER A 19 25.40 3.23 28.38
C SER A 19 26.45 2.38 27.67
N VAL A 20 26.06 1.81 26.54
CA VAL A 20 26.91 0.99 25.67
C VAL A 20 26.73 1.41 24.22
N VAL A 21 27.77 1.26 23.41
CA VAL A 21 27.78 1.47 21.97
C VAL A 21 27.60 0.12 21.28
N LEU A 22 26.59 -0.02 20.43
CA LEU A 22 26.34 -1.27 19.68
C LEU A 22 27.35 -1.42 18.54
N GLN A 23 27.90 -2.62 18.37
CA GLN A 23 28.79 -2.95 17.25
C GLN A 23 28.06 -3.69 16.11
N GLU A 24 26.92 -4.29 16.42
CA GLU A 24 26.08 -5.00 15.47
C GLU A 24 24.61 -4.58 15.65
N ARG A 25 23.83 -4.73 14.58
CA ARG A 25 22.39 -4.49 14.64
C ARG A 25 21.73 -5.57 15.50
N THR A 26 20.93 -5.14 16.47
CA THR A 26 20.16 -6.07 17.31
C THR A 26 18.67 -5.74 17.22
N LYS A 27 17.83 -6.77 17.21
CA LYS A 27 16.37 -6.61 17.03
C LYS A 27 15.67 -5.73 18.08
N HIS A 28 16.25 -5.61 19.28
CA HIS A 28 15.59 -4.98 20.43
C HIS A 28 16.33 -3.77 21.02
N LEU A 29 17.55 -3.46 20.56
CA LEU A 29 18.32 -2.32 21.09
C LEU A 29 18.51 -1.21 20.05
N GLY A 30 18.79 -1.54 18.79
CA GLY A 30 19.07 -0.51 17.78
C GLY A 30 19.93 -0.99 16.61
N LYS A 31 20.32 -0.02 15.77
CA LYS A 31 21.25 -0.21 14.65
C LYS A 31 22.71 -0.26 15.16
N LYS A 32 23.62 -0.66 14.27
CA LYS A 32 25.07 -0.62 14.54
C LYS A 32 25.51 0.84 14.80
N SER A 33 26.46 1.01 15.71
CA SER A 33 27.07 2.31 16.10
C SER A 33 26.11 3.26 16.84
N GLU A 34 25.04 2.72 17.43
CA GLU A 34 24.09 3.47 18.26
C GLU A 34 24.42 3.36 19.77
N VAL A 35 24.22 4.45 20.52
CA VAL A 35 24.43 4.50 21.98
C VAL A 35 23.13 4.17 22.71
N VAL A 36 23.12 3.09 23.49
CA VAL A 36 21.91 2.59 24.17
C VAL A 36 22.13 2.45 25.68
N SER A 37 21.10 2.81 26.47
CA SER A 37 21.09 2.69 27.94
C SER A 37 20.47 1.37 28.40
N VAL A 38 21.28 0.47 28.95
CA VAL A 38 20.87 -0.88 29.36
C VAL A 38 21.13 -1.15 30.84
N LYS A 39 20.56 -2.24 31.38
CA LYS A 39 20.92 -2.71 32.72
C LYS A 39 22.39 -3.21 32.74
N PRO A 40 23.17 -2.93 33.79
CA PRO A 40 24.57 -3.35 33.90
C PRO A 40 24.79 -4.85 33.70
N GLY A 41 23.87 -5.68 34.21
CA GLY A 41 23.95 -7.14 34.03
C GLY A 41 23.80 -7.58 32.58
N ARG A 42 22.95 -6.90 31.79
CA ARG A 42 22.79 -7.20 30.36
C ARG A 42 24.05 -6.83 29.57
N ALA A 43 24.65 -5.68 29.87
CA ALA A 43 25.91 -5.27 29.27
C ALA A 43 27.03 -6.27 29.58
N ARG A 44 27.25 -6.57 30.87
CA ARG A 44 28.36 -7.39 31.34
C ARG A 44 28.28 -8.86 30.95
N ASN A 45 27.09 -9.46 31.01
CA ASN A 45 26.95 -10.91 30.85
C ASN A 45 26.61 -11.31 29.41
N HIS A 46 26.11 -10.39 28.58
CA HIS A 46 25.62 -10.72 27.24
C HIS A 46 26.26 -9.85 26.16
N LEU A 47 26.09 -8.52 26.21
CA LEU A 47 26.49 -7.68 25.08
C LEU A 47 28.01 -7.61 24.87
N ILE A 48 28.77 -7.47 25.96
CA ILE A 48 30.22 -7.32 25.88
C ILE A 48 30.92 -8.66 25.58
N PRO A 49 30.61 -9.78 26.26
CA PRO A 49 31.24 -11.06 25.96
C PRO A 49 30.95 -11.57 24.55
N GLN A 50 29.76 -11.28 24.02
CA GLN A 50 29.36 -11.65 22.66
C GLN A 50 29.84 -10.64 21.60
N LYS A 51 30.61 -9.62 21.99
CA LYS A 51 31.11 -8.55 21.09
C LYS A 51 30.00 -7.78 20.35
N LEU A 52 28.77 -7.81 20.87
CA LEU A 52 27.62 -7.07 20.32
C LEU A 52 27.66 -5.58 20.68
N ALA A 53 28.37 -5.22 21.76
CA ALA A 53 28.51 -3.83 22.21
C ALA A 53 29.81 -3.59 22.97
N LYS A 54 30.25 -2.33 22.98
CA LYS A 54 31.35 -1.81 23.81
C LYS A 54 30.82 -0.83 24.84
N TYR A 55 31.57 -0.58 25.91
CA TYR A 55 31.22 0.49 26.85
C TYR A 55 31.28 1.85 26.17
N ALA A 56 30.31 2.72 26.49
CA ALA A 56 30.28 4.10 25.99
C ALA A 56 31.33 4.96 26.74
N THR A 57 32.58 4.82 26.33
CA THR A 57 33.65 5.79 26.64
C THR A 57 33.61 6.91 25.60
N GLU A 58 34.15 8.09 25.92
CA GLU A 58 34.18 9.24 25.01
C GLU A 58 34.77 8.86 23.64
N GLU A 59 35.90 8.15 23.64
CA GLU A 59 36.54 7.64 22.42
C GLU A 59 35.65 6.69 21.60
N ASN A 60 34.94 5.76 22.27
CA ASN A 60 34.08 4.81 21.58
C ASN A 60 32.82 5.47 21.03
N VAL A 61 32.33 6.51 21.69
CA VAL A 61 31.17 7.29 21.23
C VAL A 61 31.56 8.12 20.00
N GLU A 62 32.73 8.76 20.00
CA GLU A 62 33.21 9.52 18.84
C GLU A 62 33.40 8.63 17.61
N LYS A 63 34.01 7.45 17.79
CA LYS A 63 34.15 6.46 16.69
C LYS A 63 32.79 6.02 16.16
N ALA A 64 31.83 5.78 17.05
CA ALA A 64 30.48 5.38 16.66
C ALA A 64 29.73 6.47 15.89
N LEU A 65 29.93 7.74 16.25
CA LEU A 65 29.34 8.88 15.54
C LEU A 65 29.88 8.98 14.12
N LYS A 66 31.21 8.88 13.93
CA LYS A 66 31.83 8.90 12.59
C LYS A 66 31.34 7.74 11.71
N GLU A 67 31.35 6.52 12.25
CA GLU A 67 30.83 5.35 11.53
C GLU A 67 29.33 5.46 11.21
N LYS A 68 28.57 6.17 12.05
CA LYS A 68 27.15 6.39 11.82
C LYS A 68 26.94 7.41 10.69
N GLU A 69 27.68 8.51 10.69
CA GLU A 69 27.65 9.54 9.64
C GLU A 69 28.02 8.95 8.28
N GLU A 70 29.13 8.21 8.20
CA GLU A 70 29.55 7.53 6.96
C GLU A 70 28.48 6.57 6.44
N ARG A 71 27.83 5.82 7.34
CA ARG A 71 26.73 4.92 6.96
C ARG A 71 25.50 5.68 6.48
N ASP A 72 25.10 6.74 7.17
CA ASP A 72 23.92 7.52 6.78
C ASP A 72 24.15 8.17 5.40
N VAL A 73 25.34 8.68 5.12
CA VAL A 73 25.73 9.18 3.78
C VAL A 73 25.68 8.07 2.72
N SER A 74 26.25 6.89 3.01
CA SER A 74 26.20 5.78 2.04
C SER A 74 24.78 5.24 1.82
N GLU A 75 23.93 5.23 2.85
CA GLU A 75 22.52 4.82 2.73
C GLU A 75 21.75 5.83 1.87
N GLU A 76 22.00 7.14 2.05
CA GLU A 76 21.43 8.21 1.21
C GLU A 76 21.90 8.10 -0.26
N GLU A 77 23.20 7.88 -0.50
CA GLU A 77 23.75 7.69 -1.86
C GLU A 77 23.24 6.40 -2.53
N GLU A 78 23.09 5.30 -1.80
CA GLU A 78 22.52 4.04 -2.30
C GLU A 78 21.03 4.18 -2.63
N GLU A 79 20.26 4.89 -1.79
CA GLU A 79 18.84 5.19 -2.07
C GLU A 79 18.69 6.06 -3.33
N GLU A 80 19.51 7.11 -3.49
CA GLU A 80 19.52 7.93 -4.70
C GLU A 80 19.88 7.10 -5.96
N HIS A 81 20.87 6.22 -5.87
CA HIS A 81 21.26 5.35 -6.99
C HIS A 81 20.20 4.28 -7.34
N LEU A 82 19.52 3.71 -6.33
CA LEU A 82 18.44 2.76 -6.54
C LEU A 82 17.25 3.41 -7.25
N ASP A 83 16.91 4.65 -6.88
CA ASP A 83 15.86 5.41 -7.54
C ASP A 83 16.21 5.71 -9.00
N GLU A 84 17.46 6.11 -9.28
CA GLU A 84 17.94 6.32 -10.65
C GLU A 84 17.97 5.03 -11.50
N ASP A 85 18.37 3.91 -10.91
CA ASP A 85 18.42 2.60 -11.58
C ASP A 85 17.03 2.03 -11.80
N GLU A 86 16.10 2.20 -10.86
CA GLU A 86 14.69 1.89 -11.08
C GLU A 86 14.12 2.74 -12.20
N GLU A 87 14.34 4.06 -12.20
CA GLU A 87 13.85 4.97 -13.24
C GLU A 87 14.43 4.65 -14.62
N LYS A 88 15.73 4.34 -14.71
CA LYS A 88 16.36 3.84 -15.95
C LYS A 88 15.76 2.51 -16.38
N LYS A 89 15.57 1.55 -15.48
CA LYS A 89 14.98 0.23 -15.77
C LYS A 89 13.49 0.30 -16.11
N TYR A 90 12.76 1.30 -15.64
CA TYR A 90 11.40 1.61 -16.08
C TYR A 90 11.42 2.20 -17.48
N SER A 91 12.32 3.14 -17.77
CA SER A 91 12.46 3.75 -19.10
C SER A 91 12.98 2.79 -20.18
N GLU A 92 13.87 1.85 -19.83
CA GLU A 92 14.36 0.81 -20.73
C GLU A 92 13.30 -0.27 -20.97
N ARG A 93 12.52 -0.65 -19.95
CA ARG A 93 11.34 -1.52 -20.12
C ARG A 93 10.23 -0.88 -20.96
N GLU A 94 10.08 0.45 -20.95
CA GLU A 94 9.16 1.12 -21.88
C GLU A 94 9.66 1.09 -23.32
N LYS A 95 10.95 1.34 -23.55
CA LYS A 95 11.53 1.29 -24.91
C LYS A 95 11.53 -0.12 -25.52
N GLU A 96 11.76 -1.16 -24.72
CA GLU A 96 11.62 -2.56 -25.17
C GLU A 96 10.15 -2.95 -25.41
N ARG A 97 9.20 -2.35 -24.69
CA ARG A 97 7.76 -2.52 -24.95
C ARG A 97 7.33 -1.86 -26.24
N ASP A 98 7.87 -0.70 -26.63
CA ASP A 98 7.52 -0.05 -27.91
C ASP A 98 7.94 -0.88 -29.15
N ASP A 99 9.05 -1.62 -29.06
CA ASP A 99 9.51 -2.50 -30.15
C ASP A 99 8.77 -3.86 -30.19
N GLU A 100 8.29 -4.38 -29.04
CA GLU A 100 7.47 -5.60 -28.96
C GLU A 100 5.96 -5.36 -29.14
N ASP A 101 5.43 -4.18 -28.82
CA ASP A 101 4.02 -3.80 -28.95
C ASP A 101 3.59 -3.61 -30.41
N THR A 102 4.54 -3.45 -31.33
CA THR A 102 4.25 -3.56 -32.77
C THR A 102 3.99 -5.02 -33.20
N ARG A 103 4.33 -6.04 -32.39
CA ARG A 103 4.15 -7.47 -32.72
C ARG A 103 3.23 -8.27 -31.80
N PHE A 104 2.87 -7.79 -30.60
CA PHE A 104 2.06 -8.55 -29.64
C PHE A 104 0.80 -7.82 -29.14
N ALA A 105 -0.03 -7.31 -30.06
CA ALA A 105 -1.42 -6.90 -29.79
C ALA A 105 -2.37 -8.05 -29.34
N LYS A 106 -1.88 -9.12 -28.70
CA LYS A 106 -2.69 -10.24 -28.20
C LYS A 106 -2.12 -10.72 -26.85
N ASN A 107 -2.82 -10.31 -25.79
CA ASN A 107 -2.81 -10.81 -24.40
C ASN A 107 -1.99 -9.95 -23.41
N VAL A 108 -2.58 -8.86 -22.94
CA VAL A 108 -2.14 -8.13 -21.73
C VAL A 108 -3.32 -8.06 -20.76
N ASP A 109 -3.10 -8.57 -19.55
CA ASP A 109 -3.87 -8.20 -18.37
C ASP A 109 -3.05 -7.21 -17.54
N VAL A 110 -3.79 -6.31 -16.89
CA VAL A 110 -3.49 -5.48 -15.70
C VAL A 110 -3.12 -4.00 -15.95
N VAL A 111 -4.16 -3.17 -15.78
CA VAL A 111 -4.17 -1.76 -15.30
C VAL A 111 -3.54 -0.73 -16.24
N PHE A 112 -4.27 -0.38 -17.29
CA PHE A 112 -3.97 0.82 -18.09
C PHE A 112 -5.22 1.46 -18.68
N ILE A 113 -6.20 1.84 -17.85
CA ILE A 113 -7.26 2.79 -18.26
C ILE A 113 -7.70 3.65 -17.06
N ILE A 114 -6.80 4.46 -16.49
CA ILE A 114 -7.22 5.63 -15.69
C ILE A 114 -6.52 6.92 -16.19
N ASP A 115 -5.37 6.83 -16.88
CA ASP A 115 -4.72 8.00 -17.47
C ASP A 115 -5.39 8.54 -18.75
N ALA A 116 -6.36 7.83 -19.33
CA ALA A 116 -7.03 8.24 -20.57
C ALA A 116 -8.33 9.04 -20.35
N VAL A 117 -8.73 9.34 -19.10
CA VAL A 117 -9.96 10.09 -18.80
C VAL A 117 -9.70 11.29 -17.91
N GLU A 118 -8.82 12.19 -18.33
CA GLU A 118 -9.00 13.64 -18.09
C GLU A 118 -8.55 14.35 -19.37
N PRO A 119 -9.44 15.06 -20.10
CA PRO A 119 -10.17 16.20 -19.56
C PRO A 119 -11.60 16.35 -20.15
N ALA A 120 -12.65 15.97 -19.42
CA ALA A 120 -14.02 16.33 -19.83
C ALA A 120 -14.92 16.81 -18.68
N VAL A 121 -14.38 16.97 -17.47
CA VAL A 121 -15.09 17.64 -16.38
C VAL A 121 -14.24 18.81 -15.93
N GLU A 122 -14.66 20.01 -16.32
CA GLU A 122 -14.10 21.26 -15.84
C GLU A 122 -14.00 21.24 -14.31
N LEU A 123 -12.76 21.23 -13.79
CA LEU A 123 -12.47 21.59 -12.41
C LEU A 123 -12.61 23.11 -12.26
N SER A 124 -13.82 23.62 -12.41
CA SER A 124 -14.18 24.99 -12.10
C SER A 124 -14.44 25.17 -10.60
N ALA A 125 -13.52 24.74 -9.74
CA ALA A 125 -13.49 25.14 -8.33
C ALA A 125 -12.21 24.71 -7.59
N LEU A 126 -11.04 25.25 -7.93
CA LEU A 126 -10.03 25.55 -6.90
C LEU A 126 -8.99 26.55 -7.44
N ARG A 127 -9.37 27.83 -7.43
CA ARG A 127 -8.43 28.93 -7.52
C ARG A 127 -7.74 29.04 -6.17
N ILE A 128 -6.46 28.69 -6.08
CA ILE A 128 -5.63 29.01 -4.91
C ILE A 128 -4.72 30.16 -5.33
N ASP A 129 -5.05 31.35 -4.85
CA ASP A 129 -4.25 32.56 -5.05
C ASP A 129 -2.87 32.39 -4.39
N PHE A 130 -1.82 32.43 -5.21
CA PHE A 130 -0.44 32.48 -4.73
C PHE A 130 -0.11 33.93 -4.36
N SER A 131 -0.43 34.31 -3.12
CA SER A 131 -0.04 35.61 -2.55
C SER A 131 0.26 35.48 -1.07
N ARG A 132 1.49 35.04 -0.78
CA ARG A 132 2.42 35.57 0.23
C ARG A 132 3.33 34.47 0.76
N SER A 133 4.62 34.80 0.73
CA SER A 133 5.69 34.10 1.42
C SER A 133 5.30 33.72 2.86
N ASN A 134 5.64 32.50 3.27
CA ASN A 134 6.41 32.27 4.49
C ASN A 134 6.99 30.85 4.47
N SER A 135 8.27 30.80 4.79
CA SER A 135 9.07 29.61 5.08
C SER A 135 8.36 28.69 6.09
N ASN A 136 8.59 27.37 5.95
CA ASN A 136 8.06 26.24 6.73
C ASN A 136 6.70 25.66 6.31
N LEU A 137 6.56 25.28 5.04
CA LEU A 137 5.54 24.31 4.63
C LEU A 137 6.08 22.89 4.79
N ARG A 138 5.76 22.31 5.94
CA ARG A 138 5.83 20.86 6.17
C ARG A 138 4.90 20.20 5.16
N VAL A 139 5.44 19.49 4.19
CA VAL A 139 4.66 18.71 3.21
C VAL A 139 4.02 17.55 3.98
N HIS A 140 2.85 17.79 4.56
CA HIS A 140 1.97 16.69 4.92
C HIS A 140 1.58 16.03 3.61
N PHE A 141 2.13 14.84 3.36
CA PHE A 141 1.74 13.97 2.26
C PHE A 141 0.21 13.90 2.19
N PHE A 142 -0.38 14.59 1.21
CA PHE A 142 -1.81 14.59 0.87
C PHE A 142 -2.25 13.26 0.24
N SER A 143 -1.47 12.18 0.40
CA SER A 143 -1.73 10.87 -0.19
C SER A 143 -2.99 10.20 0.36
N HIS A 144 -3.33 10.45 1.63
CA HIS A 144 -4.51 9.86 2.25
C HIS A 144 -5.85 10.46 1.77
N ASP A 145 -5.84 11.72 1.34
CA ASP A 145 -7.06 12.40 0.88
C ASP A 145 -7.34 12.07 -0.59
N LEU A 146 -6.30 12.00 -1.41
CA LEU A 146 -6.42 11.64 -2.83
C LEU A 146 -6.94 10.21 -3.01
N HIS A 147 -6.51 9.25 -2.19
CA HIS A 147 -7.00 7.87 -2.26
C HIS A 147 -8.50 7.78 -1.99
N LYS A 148 -9.00 8.48 -0.96
CA LYS A 148 -10.43 8.53 -0.62
C LYS A 148 -11.26 9.21 -1.72
N GLN A 149 -10.73 10.26 -2.32
CA GLN A 149 -11.39 10.97 -3.42
C GLN A 149 -11.48 10.12 -4.70
N LYS A 150 -10.39 9.45 -5.08
CA LYS A 150 -10.36 8.52 -6.23
C LYS A 150 -11.34 7.37 -6.05
N LEU A 151 -11.38 6.79 -4.85
CA LEU A 151 -12.27 5.69 -4.50
C LEU A 151 -13.75 6.10 -4.56
N LYS A 152 -14.07 7.30 -4.06
CA LYS A 152 -15.41 7.88 -4.17
C LYS A 152 -15.84 8.11 -5.62
N LEU A 153 -14.91 8.53 -6.49
CA LEU A 153 -15.17 8.73 -7.91
C LEU A 153 -15.35 7.40 -8.66
N ALA A 154 -14.53 6.39 -8.38
CA ALA A 154 -14.66 5.05 -8.95
C ALA A 154 -16.01 4.40 -8.60
N ILE A 155 -16.43 4.48 -7.33
CA ILE A 155 -17.75 4.00 -6.89
C ILE A 155 -18.86 4.71 -7.67
N LYS A 156 -18.75 6.04 -7.81
CA LYS A 156 -19.70 6.86 -8.56
C LYS A 156 -19.77 6.46 -10.05
N MET A 157 -18.68 6.05 -10.68
CA MET A 157 -18.68 5.55 -12.07
C MET A 157 -19.29 4.14 -12.19
N LEU A 158 -19.10 3.30 -11.18
CA LEU A 158 -19.69 1.96 -11.13
C LEU A 158 -21.20 2.00 -10.94
N THR A 159 -21.73 3.00 -10.25
CA THR A 159 -23.14 3.07 -9.84
C THR A 159 -23.94 4.04 -10.69
N ARG A 160 -23.35 5.13 -11.16
CA ARG A 160 -23.98 6.09 -12.08
C ARG A 160 -23.70 5.71 -13.52
N GLY A 161 -24.75 5.33 -14.24
CA GLY A 161 -24.69 5.04 -15.68
C GLY A 161 -25.39 3.75 -16.05
N ASN A 162 -25.02 3.21 -17.21
CA ASN A 162 -25.63 2.00 -17.73
C ASN A 162 -25.33 0.78 -16.83
N PRO A 163 -26.29 -0.14 -16.67
CA PRO A 163 -26.08 -1.37 -15.93
C PRO A 163 -25.10 -2.29 -16.66
N VAL A 164 -24.31 -3.05 -15.91
CA VAL A 164 -23.35 -4.00 -16.47
C VAL A 164 -24.13 -5.19 -17.03
N THR A 165 -23.95 -5.46 -18.32
CA THR A 165 -24.75 -6.46 -19.05
C THR A 165 -23.96 -7.74 -19.24
N ILE A 166 -24.41 -8.86 -18.65
CA ILE A 166 -23.75 -10.16 -18.81
C ILE A 166 -24.57 -11.04 -19.76
N LYS A 167 -23.92 -11.58 -20.80
CA LYS A 167 -24.58 -12.48 -21.76
C LYS A 167 -24.19 -13.94 -21.50
N ARG A 168 -25.16 -14.82 -21.24
CA ARG A 168 -24.92 -16.25 -20.97
C ARG A 168 -25.82 -17.16 -21.79
N ALA A 169 -25.30 -18.35 -22.14
CA ALA A 169 -26.06 -19.36 -22.88
C ALA A 169 -26.98 -20.14 -21.91
N THR A 170 -28.24 -20.28 -22.30
CA THR A 170 -29.26 -21.02 -21.52
C THR A 170 -29.50 -22.42 -22.07
N LYS A 171 -30.10 -23.28 -21.24
CA LYS A 171 -30.56 -24.61 -21.67
C LYS A 171 -31.71 -24.47 -22.67
N ARG A 172 -31.82 -25.41 -23.63
CA ARG A 172 -32.75 -25.34 -24.76
C ARG A 172 -34.25 -25.18 -24.38
N LYS A 173 -34.64 -25.52 -23.15
CA LYS A 173 -36.05 -25.52 -22.68
C LYS A 173 -36.30 -24.76 -21.37
N THR A 174 -35.28 -24.24 -20.70
CA THR A 174 -35.40 -23.58 -19.38
C THR A 174 -34.51 -22.34 -19.33
N ASP A 175 -34.94 -21.28 -18.64
CA ASP A 175 -34.18 -20.03 -18.47
C ASP A 175 -32.99 -20.14 -17.51
N VAL A 176 -32.68 -21.36 -17.06
CA VAL A 176 -31.52 -21.68 -16.21
C VAL A 176 -30.26 -21.82 -17.07
N PHE A 177 -29.15 -21.23 -16.61
CA PHE A 177 -27.85 -21.35 -17.27
C PHE A 177 -27.22 -22.73 -17.10
N ASN A 178 -26.40 -23.14 -18.07
CA ASN A 178 -25.53 -24.31 -17.92
C ASN A 178 -24.42 -24.08 -16.91
N ILE A 179 -23.87 -22.87 -16.90
CA ILE A 179 -22.80 -22.45 -16.00
C ILE A 179 -23.28 -21.15 -15.34
N PRO A 180 -23.46 -21.14 -14.00
CA PRO A 180 -23.92 -19.95 -13.30
C PRO A 180 -22.86 -18.84 -13.37
N ILE A 181 -23.28 -17.61 -13.14
CA ILE A 181 -22.41 -16.44 -13.11
C ILE A 181 -21.76 -16.37 -11.73
N THR A 182 -20.44 -16.45 -11.70
CA THR A 182 -19.62 -16.35 -10.49
C THR A 182 -19.12 -14.92 -10.30
N LYS A 183 -18.53 -14.63 -9.12
CA LYS A 183 -17.92 -13.32 -8.82
C LYS A 183 -16.89 -12.92 -9.88
N ASP A 184 -16.08 -13.88 -10.33
CA ASP A 184 -15.03 -13.64 -11.33
C ASP A 184 -15.59 -13.24 -12.68
N ASP A 185 -16.73 -13.81 -13.08
CA ASP A 185 -17.43 -13.43 -14.32
C ASP A 185 -17.94 -11.98 -14.22
N VAL A 186 -18.43 -11.56 -13.05
CA VAL A 186 -18.85 -10.17 -12.82
C VAL A 186 -17.67 -9.21 -12.90
N VAL A 187 -16.55 -9.53 -12.23
CA VAL A 187 -15.32 -8.70 -12.28
C VAL A 187 -14.86 -8.49 -13.72
N LYS A 188 -14.80 -9.57 -14.51
CA LYS A 188 -14.37 -9.51 -15.92
C LYS A 188 -15.28 -8.63 -16.77
N GLU A 189 -16.59 -8.69 -16.56
CA GLU A 189 -17.53 -7.89 -17.34
C GLU A 189 -17.55 -6.42 -16.88
N VAL A 190 -17.29 -6.13 -15.60
CA VAL A 190 -17.09 -4.76 -15.10
C VAL A 190 -15.83 -4.13 -15.70
N ALA A 191 -14.71 -4.85 -15.71
CA ALA A 191 -13.46 -4.39 -16.31
C ALA A 191 -13.65 -4.05 -17.80
N LYS A 192 -14.35 -4.91 -18.55
CA LYS A 192 -14.61 -4.69 -19.99
C LYS A 192 -15.55 -3.53 -20.28
N GLN A 193 -16.60 -3.34 -19.49
CA GLN A 193 -17.69 -2.41 -19.82
C GLN A 193 -17.52 -1.04 -19.17
N LYS A 194 -16.91 -1.00 -17.97
CA LYS A 194 -16.72 0.22 -17.20
C LYS A 194 -15.26 0.63 -17.08
N SER A 195 -14.33 -0.15 -17.61
CA SER A 195 -12.88 0.09 -17.51
C SER A 195 -12.40 0.27 -16.07
N VAL A 196 -13.07 -0.38 -15.12
CA VAL A 196 -12.71 -0.39 -13.70
C VAL A 196 -12.34 -1.80 -13.31
N ASP A 197 -11.10 -1.98 -12.86
CA ASP A 197 -10.62 -3.24 -12.32
C ASP A 197 -11.06 -3.38 -10.86
N LEU A 198 -11.72 -4.48 -10.55
CA LEU A 198 -12.22 -4.79 -9.21
C LEU A 198 -11.66 -6.11 -8.69
N ASP A 199 -11.36 -6.15 -7.40
CA ASP A 199 -11.04 -7.41 -6.73
C ASP A 199 -12.29 -8.26 -6.52
N THR A 200 -12.11 -9.59 -6.54
CA THR A 200 -13.19 -10.56 -6.29
C THR A 200 -13.79 -10.44 -4.88
N LYS A 201 -13.01 -9.92 -3.93
CA LYS A 201 -13.44 -9.63 -2.55
C LYS A 201 -14.37 -8.42 -2.46
N SER A 202 -14.33 -7.54 -3.45
CA SER A 202 -15.13 -6.31 -3.47
C SER A 202 -16.58 -6.55 -3.87
N ILE A 203 -16.92 -7.78 -4.28
CA ILE A 203 -18.27 -8.17 -4.72
C ILE A 203 -18.82 -9.24 -3.79
N MET A 204 -19.97 -8.97 -3.19
CA MET A 204 -20.68 -9.92 -2.34
C MET A 204 -21.83 -10.58 -3.13
N LEU A 205 -21.63 -11.87 -3.42
CA LEU A 205 -22.63 -12.76 -4.00
C LEU A 205 -22.74 -13.97 -3.08
N ASP A 206 -23.88 -14.13 -2.43
CA ASP A 206 -24.14 -15.27 -1.53
C ASP A 206 -24.31 -16.57 -2.33
N LYS A 207 -24.93 -16.46 -3.51
CA LYS A 207 -25.12 -17.57 -4.43
C LYS A 207 -24.78 -17.13 -5.86
N PRO A 208 -24.17 -18.02 -6.67
CA PRO A 208 -23.99 -17.78 -8.09
C PRO A 208 -25.34 -17.51 -8.78
N ILE A 209 -25.35 -16.59 -9.76
CA ILE A 209 -26.59 -16.21 -10.46
C ILE A 209 -26.87 -17.22 -11.58
N ASP A 210 -28.05 -17.83 -11.55
CA ASP A 210 -28.46 -18.92 -12.46
C ASP A 210 -29.65 -18.57 -13.37
N SER A 211 -30.25 -17.38 -13.19
CA SER A 211 -31.44 -16.93 -13.91
C SER A 211 -31.23 -15.60 -14.66
N LEU A 212 -32.07 -15.38 -15.68
CA LEU A 212 -32.12 -14.12 -16.41
C LEU A 212 -32.87 -13.06 -15.59
N GLY A 213 -32.41 -11.82 -15.64
CA GLY A 213 -33.05 -10.73 -14.91
C GLY A 213 -32.10 -9.60 -14.55
N GLU A 214 -32.62 -8.68 -13.75
CA GLU A 214 -31.86 -7.58 -13.16
C GLU A 214 -31.51 -7.95 -11.72
N PHE A 215 -30.26 -7.76 -11.34
CA PHE A 215 -29.73 -8.09 -10.02
C PHE A 215 -28.97 -6.91 -9.44
N ASP A 216 -29.31 -6.56 -8.20
CA ASP A 216 -28.58 -5.57 -7.42
C ASP A 216 -27.51 -6.27 -6.59
N VAL A 217 -26.24 -6.02 -6.90
CA VAL A 217 -25.11 -6.66 -6.23
C VAL A 217 -24.42 -5.68 -5.29
N PRO A 218 -24.37 -5.99 -3.97
CA PRO A 218 -23.67 -5.14 -3.01
C PRO A 218 -22.15 -5.17 -3.21
N LEU A 219 -21.53 -4.01 -3.00
CA LEU A 219 -20.09 -3.79 -3.13
C LEU A 219 -19.46 -3.60 -1.75
N TRP A 220 -18.25 -4.14 -1.57
CA TRP A 220 -17.48 -4.08 -0.33
C TRP A 220 -16.11 -3.43 -0.61
N VAL A 221 -15.74 -2.46 0.22
CA VAL A 221 -14.44 -1.78 0.12
C VAL A 221 -13.91 -1.57 1.53
N ASP A 222 -12.63 -1.90 1.75
CA ASP A 222 -11.95 -1.80 3.06
C ASP A 222 -12.74 -2.39 4.24
N GLY A 223 -13.40 -3.53 4.00
CA GLY A 223 -14.18 -4.25 5.01
C GLY A 223 -15.49 -3.58 5.42
N ARG A 224 -15.98 -2.63 4.62
CA ARG A 224 -17.29 -2.00 4.78
C ARG A 224 -18.16 -2.23 3.55
N GLU A 225 -19.45 -2.48 3.79
CA GLU A 225 -20.46 -2.52 2.73
C GLU A 225 -20.77 -1.08 2.26
N LEU A 226 -20.82 -0.88 0.94
CA LEU A 226 -21.18 0.40 0.34
C LEU A 226 -22.70 0.56 0.26
N GLU A 227 -23.17 1.81 0.42
CA GLU A 227 -24.60 2.13 0.27
C GLU A 227 -25.09 1.96 -1.18
N GLU A 228 -24.21 2.18 -2.16
CA GLU A 228 -24.54 2.09 -3.57
C GLU A 228 -24.31 0.67 -4.10
N LYS A 229 -25.32 0.13 -4.81
CA LYS A 229 -25.30 -1.24 -5.36
C LYS A 229 -24.98 -1.24 -6.86
N LEU A 230 -24.29 -2.27 -7.31
CA LEU A 230 -24.01 -2.51 -8.72
C LEU A 230 -25.23 -3.15 -9.40
N LYS A 231 -25.77 -2.48 -10.42
CA LYS A 231 -26.85 -3.02 -11.24
C LYS A 231 -26.31 -3.93 -12.33
N LEU A 232 -26.65 -5.21 -12.26
CA LEU A 232 -26.34 -6.22 -13.26
C LEU A 232 -27.58 -6.63 -14.05
N VAL A 233 -27.45 -6.71 -15.37
CA VAL A 233 -28.52 -7.19 -16.26
C VAL A 233 -28.02 -8.43 -16.98
N VAL A 234 -28.65 -9.57 -16.72
CA VAL A 234 -28.28 -10.84 -17.33
C VAL A 234 -29.19 -11.11 -18.53
N LYS A 235 -28.59 -11.24 -19.72
CA LYS A 235 -29.29 -11.48 -20.99
C LYS A 235 -28.90 -12.80 -21.62
N LYS A 236 -29.82 -13.37 -22.39
CA LYS A 236 -29.57 -14.58 -23.18
C LYS A 236 -28.57 -14.28 -24.30
N LYS A 237 -27.55 -15.12 -24.45
CA LYS A 237 -26.61 -15.06 -25.59
C LYS A 237 -27.35 -15.51 -26.86
N ALA A 238 -27.43 -14.64 -27.85
CA ALA A 238 -27.97 -15.00 -29.16
C ALA A 238 -27.02 -15.98 -29.87
N TYR A 239 -27.57 -17.06 -30.44
CA TYR A 239 -26.85 -17.92 -31.36
C TYR A 239 -26.94 -17.27 -32.74
N LYS A 240 -25.79 -17.00 -33.36
CA LYS A 240 -25.70 -16.55 -34.75
C LYS A 240 -25.39 -17.76 -35.61
#